data_AF-A0A7C4LIM3-F1
#
_entry.id   AF-A0A7C4LIM3-F1
#
_cell.length_a   1.000
_cell.length_b   1.000
_cell.length_c   1.000
_cell.angle_alpha   90.00
_cell.angle_beta   90.00
_cell.angle_gamma   90.00
#
_symmetry.space_group_name_H-M   'P 1'
#
loop_
_entity.id
_entity.type
_entity.pdbx_description
1 polymer ?
#
loop_
_entity_poly.entity_id
_entity_poly.type
_entity_poly.pdbx_seq_one_letter_code
_entity_poly.pdbx_strand_id
1 'polypeptide(L)' 'MVVRRRTVTARKITGKKTVKDKVYQYEYYTLPLNLYLPKSMVEKWGTEFIIERDEEKGRITIYSVRSVESK' A
#
# COMPACT_ATOMS: atom_id res chain seq x y z
N MET A 1 8.10 -11.81 -21.15
CA MET A 1 7.42 -11.82 -19.83
C MET A 1 8.38 -11.40 -18.72
N VAL A 2 8.64 -10.10 -18.59
CA VAL A 2 9.39 -9.57 -17.43
C VAL A 2 8.38 -9.21 -16.35
N VAL A 3 7.90 -10.22 -15.62
CA VAL A 3 7.06 -10.01 -14.44
C VAL A 3 7.99 -9.81 -13.25
N ARG A 4 8.02 -8.59 -12.71
CA ARG A 4 8.83 -8.28 -11.53
C ARG A 4 7.96 -8.33 -10.29
N ARG A 5 8.21 -9.32 -9.44
CA ARG A 5 7.61 -9.41 -8.10
C ARG A 5 8.58 -8.92 -7.05
N ARG A 6 8.10 -8.08 -6.15
CA ARG A 6 8.85 -7.69 -4.95
C ARG A 6 7.95 -7.63 -3.74
N THR A 7 8.45 -8.11 -2.62
CA THR A 7 7.86 -7.89 -1.31
C THR A 7 8.21 -6.49 -0.85
N VAL A 8 7.23 -5.76 -0.37
CA VAL A 8 7.36 -4.37 0.04
C VAL A 8 6.56 -4.13 1.31
N THR A 9 7.09 -3.26 2.16
CA THR A 9 6.41 -2.85 3.38
C THR A 9 5.69 -1.53 3.14
N ALA A 10 4.40 -1.48 3.46
CA ALA A 10 3.59 -0.27 3.39
C ALA A 10 4.10 0.77 4.39
N ARG A 11 4.38 1.98 3.90
CA ARG A 11 4.86 3.07 4.73
C ARG A 11 3.69 3.91 5.23
N LYS A 12 3.58 4.05 6.55
CA LYS A 12 2.58 4.92 7.19
C LYS A 12 2.98 6.38 7.01
N ILE A 13 2.05 7.19 6.52
CA ILE A 13 2.17 8.65 6.45
C ILE A 13 1.02 9.24 7.25
N THR A 14 1.38 10.08 8.22
CA THR A 14 0.42 10.84 9.01
C THR A 14 0.53 12.30 8.62
N GLY A 15 -0.46 12.79 7.89
CA GLY A 15 -0.62 14.21 7.61
C GLY A 15 -1.38 14.90 8.75
N LYS A 16 -0.92 16.08 9.17
CA LYS A 16 -1.65 16.92 10.12
C LYS A 16 -2.00 18.23 9.43
N LYS A 17 -3.27 18.61 9.41
CA LYS A 17 -3.73 19.90 8.90
C LYS A 17 -4.45 20.65 10.02
N THR A 18 -3.91 21.79 10.40
CA THR A 18 -4.54 22.69 11.37
C THR A 18 -5.44 23.66 10.61
N VAL A 19 -6.72 23.73 10.98
CA VAL A 19 -7.69 24.66 10.41
C VAL A 19 -8.45 25.32 11.55
N LYS A 20 -8.32 26.65 11.71
CA LYS A 20 -9.05 27.46 12.71
C LYS A 20 -9.12 26.77 14.09
N ASP A 21 -7.97 26.50 14.69
CA ASP A 21 -7.82 25.82 16.00
C ASP A 21 -8.15 24.32 16.07
N LYS A 22 -8.62 23.69 14.99
CA LYS A 22 -8.85 22.23 14.93
C LYS A 22 -7.73 21.52 14.17
N VAL A 23 -7.14 20.49 14.79
CA VAL A 23 -6.11 19.64 14.17
C VAL A 23 -6.79 18.42 13.55
N TYR A 24 -6.79 18.36 12.23
CA TYR A 24 -7.25 17.20 11.47
C TYR A 24 -6.04 16.31 11.14
N GLN A 25 -6.08 15.06 11.61
CA GLN A 25 -5.06 14.06 11.31
C GLN A 25 -5.59 13.11 10.24
N TYR A 26 -4.83 12.93 9.16
CA TYR A 26 -5.11 11.96 8.11
C TYR A 26 -4.00 10.91 8.13
N GLU A 27 -4.38 9.67 8.37
CA GLU A 27 -3.47 8.53 8.31
C GLU A 27 -3.70 7.79 7.00
N TYR A 28 -2.64 7.68 6.20
CA TYR A 28 -2.65 6.87 5.00
C TYR A 28 -1.39 6.05 4.86
N TYR A 29 -1.49 4.97 4.08
CA TYR A 29 -0.37 4.09 3.82
C TYR A 29 0.05 4.23 2.37
N THR A 30 1.33 4.10 2.10
CA THR A 30 1.89 4.23 0.77
C THR A 30 2.76 3.04 0.45
N LEU A 31 2.68 2.58 -0.79
CA LEU A 31 3.55 1.57 -1.37
C LEU A 31 4.53 2.24 -2.35
N PRO A 32 5.64 1.56 -2.69
CA PRO A 32 6.53 2.00 -3.76
C PRO A 32 5.75 2.32 -5.05
N LEU A 33 6.19 3.33 -5.80
CA LEU A 33 5.45 3.95 -6.92
C LEU A 33 4.33 4.92 -6.47
N ASN A 34 4.37 5.42 -5.24
CA ASN A 34 3.37 6.34 -4.68
C ASN A 34 1.94 5.78 -4.75
N LEU A 35 1.81 4.46 -4.63
CA LEU A 35 0.51 3.79 -4.61
C LEU A 35 -0.12 3.99 -3.23
N TYR A 36 -1.27 4.63 -3.19
CA TYR A 36 -2.02 4.88 -1.97
C TYR A 36 -2.74 3.61 -1.52
N LEU A 37 -2.61 3.29 -0.24
CA LEU A 37 -3.36 2.23 0.42
C LEU A 37 -4.29 2.83 1.48
N PRO A 38 -5.57 2.47 1.47
CA PRO A 38 -6.49 2.84 2.53
C PRO A 38 -6.12 2.12 3.84
N LYS A 39 -6.28 2.82 4.97
CA LYS A 39 -5.99 2.30 6.31
C LYS A 39 -6.65 0.94 6.59
N SER A 40 -7.94 0.81 6.23
CA SER A 40 -8.70 -0.44 6.42
C SER A 40 -8.07 -1.66 5.74
N MET A 41 -7.36 -1.46 4.62
CA MET A 41 -6.67 -2.54 3.91
C MET A 41 -5.41 -3.00 4.67
N VAL A 42 -4.67 -2.07 5.26
CA VAL A 42 -3.50 -2.39 6.08
C VAL A 42 -3.90 -3.03 7.41
N GLU A 43 -4.98 -2.56 8.03
CA GLU A 43 -5.50 -3.15 9.27
C GLU A 43 -5.97 -4.61 9.07
N LYS A 44 -6.59 -4.91 7.93
CA LYS A 44 -7.09 -6.25 7.62
C LYS A 44 -5.98 -7.23 7.20
N TRP A 45 -5.05 -6.77 6.36
CA TRP A 45 -4.10 -7.65 5.68
C TRP A 45 -2.66 -7.55 6.18
N GLY A 46 -2.35 -6.59 7.05
CA GLY A 46 -1.00 -6.31 7.53
C GLY A 46 -0.28 -5.24 6.71
N THR A 47 0.98 -5.00 7.04
CA THR A 47 1.84 -4.00 6.37
C THR A 47 2.68 -4.57 5.23
N GLU A 48 2.62 -5.87 4.97
CA GLU A 48 3.43 -6.54 3.96
C GLU A 48 2.61 -6.90 2.71
N PHE A 49 3.07 -6.40 1.57
CA PHE A 49 2.41 -6.59 0.28
C PHE A 49 3.42 -7.05 -0.78
N ILE A 50 2.95 -7.82 -1.75
CA ILE A 50 3.72 -8.22 -2.92
C ILE A 50 3.23 -7.38 -4.09
N ILE A 51 4.12 -6.60 -4.68
CA ILE A 51 3.83 -5.87 -5.91
C ILE A 51 4.33 -6.70 -7.08
N GLU A 52 3.42 -7.04 -7.97
CA GLU A 52 3.70 -7.61 -9.28
C GLU A 52 3.56 -6.52 -10.34
N ARG A 53 4.64 -6.26 -11.06
CA ARG A 53 4.63 -5.35 -12.21
C ARG A 53 4.77 -6.17 -13.48
N ASP A 54 3.75 -6.08 -14.33
CA ASP A 54 3.77 -6.56 -15.70
C ASP A 54 4.04 -5.36 -16.62
N GLU A 55 5.30 -5.24 -17.06
CA GLU A 55 5.74 -4.11 -17.91
C GLU A 55 5.19 -4.21 -19.33
N GLU A 56 4.80 -5.40 -19.81
CA GLU A 56 4.24 -5.60 -21.16
C GLU A 56 2.77 -5.17 -21.23
N LYS A 57 1.99 -5.43 -20.18
CA LYS A 57 0.56 -5.07 -20.11
C LYS A 57 0.32 -3.72 -19.43
N GLY A 58 1.37 -3.08 -18.90
CA GLY A 58 1.24 -1.86 -18.10
C GLY A 58 0.42 -2.07 -16.83
N ARG A 59 0.38 -3.30 -16.29
CA ARG A 59 -0.47 -3.67 -15.15
C ARG A 59 0.37 -3.79 -13.89
N ILE A 60 -0.12 -3.18 -12.82
CA ILE A 60 0.43 -3.35 -11.47
C ILE A 60 -0.62 -4.10 -10.65
N THR A 61 -0.25 -5.27 -10.15
CA THR A 61 -1.10 -6.07 -9.26
C THR A 61 -0.50 -6.08 -7.86
N ILE A 62 -1.33 -5.84 -6.86
CA ILE A 62 -0.93 -5.82 -5.46
C ILE A 62 -1.58 -7.02 -4.78
N TYR A 63 -0.76 -7.88 -4.18
CA TYR A 63 -1.20 -9.01 -3.38
C TYR A 63 -0.85 -8.76 -1.91
N SER A 64 -1.70 -9.20 -0.99
CA SER A 64 -1.33 -9.25 0.43
C SER A 64 -0.59 -10.54 0.73
N VAL A 65 0.51 -10.48 1.48
CA VAL A 65 1.29 -11.68 1.86
C VAL A 65 0.39 -12.69 2.60
N ARG A 66 -0.43 -12.17 3.52
CA ARG A 66 -1.39 -12.95 4.31
C ARG A 66 -2.43 -13.70 3.46
N SER A 67 -2.76 -13.22 2.26
CA SER A 67 -3.67 -13.92 1.35
C SER A 67 -2.97 -14.99 0.52
N VAL A 68 -1.65 -14.91 0.36
CA VAL A 68 -0.86 -15.87 -0.41
C VAL A 68 -0.47 -17.07 0.45
N GLU A 69 -0.24 -16.88 1.74
CA GLU A 69 0.05 -17.98 2.69
C GLU A 69 -1.19 -18.80 3.06
N SER A 70 -2.40 -18.27 2.85
CA SER A 70 -3.65 -18.97 3.17
C SER A 70 -4.12 -19.92 2.06
N LYS A 71 -3.30 -20.20 1.04
CA LYS A 71 -3.61 -21.03 -0.11
C LYS A 71 -2.58 -22.14 -0.28
#